data_AF-A0A7Y7M9E6-F1
#
_entry.id   AF-A0A7Y7M9E6-F1
#
_cell.length_a   1.000
_cell.length_b   1.000
_cell.length_c   1.000
_cell.angle_alpha   90.00
_cell.angle_beta   90.00
_cell.angle_gamma   90.00
#
_symmetry.space_group_name_H-M   'P 1'
#
loop_
_entity.id
_entity.type
_entity.pdbx_description
1 polymer ?
#
loop_
_entity_poly.entity_id
_entity_poly.type
_entity_poly.pdbx_seq_one_letter_code
_entity_poly.pdbx_strand_id
1 'polypeptide(L)'
;MHAPAIMGIIGRSGAGKTTLIERLLTVLGRRGVRVSTIKHAHHGFDIDRPGKDSWRHRAAGAREVLVASGTRWALLHEAPDGE
;
A
#
# COMPACT_ATOMS: atom_id res chain seq x y z
N MET A 1 16.32 -11.25 13.88
CA MET A 1 15.33 -10.49 13.09
C MET A 1 13.95 -10.82 13.61
N HIS A 2 13.15 -9.83 14.01
CA HIS A 2 11.76 -10.07 14.39
C HIS A 2 10.91 -10.19 13.12
N ALA A 3 9.93 -11.10 13.13
CA ALA A 3 8.92 -11.14 12.08
C ALA A 3 8.21 -9.77 11.99
N PRO A 4 7.90 -9.28 10.79
CA PRO A 4 7.17 -8.02 10.65
C PRO A 4 5.78 -8.14 11.27
N ALA A 5 5.32 -7.09 11.95
CA ALA A 5 3.95 -7.02 12.43
C ALA A 5 2.98 -6.92 11.23
N ILE A 6 1.90 -7.70 11.26
CA ILE A 6 0.89 -7.74 10.19
C ILE A 6 -0.44 -7.23 10.75
N MET A 7 -1.07 -6.31 10.04
CA MET A 7 -2.40 -5.78 10.36
C MET A 7 -3.31 -5.86 9.14
N GLY A 8 -4.46 -6.52 9.28
CA GLY A 8 -5.49 -6.59 8.25
C GLY A 8 -6.53 -5.48 8.41
N ILE A 9 -6.86 -4.78 7.31
CA ILE A 9 -7.93 -3.78 7.27
C ILE A 9 -9.01 -4.25 6.29
N ILE A 10 -10.16 -4.66 6.82
CA ILE A 10 -11.25 -5.28 6.06
C ILE A 10 -12.52 -4.45 6.25
N GLY A 11 -13.38 -4.40 5.24
CA GLY A 11 -14.63 -3.65 5.26
C GLY A 11 -15.23 -3.48 3.88
N ARG A 12 -16.50 -3.09 3.83
CA ARG A 12 -17.26 -2.89 2.57
C ARG A 12 -16.59 -1.85 1.67
N SER A 13 -16.89 -1.91 0.36
CA SER A 13 -16.50 -0.84 -0.56
C SER A 13 -17.03 0.51 -0.07
N GLY A 14 -16.25 1.57 -0.19
CA GLY A 14 -16.61 2.90 0.31
C GLY A 14 -16.50 3.12 1.82
N ALA A 15 -16.16 2.11 2.63
CA ALA A 15 -16.06 2.25 4.10
C ALA A 15 -14.86 3.07 4.62
N GLY A 16 -14.12 3.76 3.75
CA GLY A 16 -12.98 4.60 4.15
C GLY A 16 -11.66 3.87 4.38
N LYS A 17 -11.53 2.58 4.02
CA LYS A 17 -10.30 1.78 4.20
C LYS A 17 -9.05 2.46 3.64
N THR A 18 -9.10 2.90 2.39
CA THR A 18 -7.97 3.55 1.73
C THR A 18 -7.58 4.82 2.48
N THR A 19 -8.56 5.62 2.89
CA THR A 19 -8.32 6.86 3.67
C THR A 19 -7.70 6.57 5.04
N LEU A 20 -8.14 5.50 5.71
CA LEU A 20 -7.53 5.06 6.96
C LEU A 20 -6.06 4.66 6.74
N ILE A 21 -5.79 3.86 5.70
CA ILE A 21 -4.44 3.40 5.37
C ILE A 21 -3.51 4.58 5.08
N GLU A 22 -3.91 5.56 4.27
CA GLU A 22 -3.10 6.75 3.98
C GLU A 22 -2.71 7.51 5.26
N ARG A 23 -3.67 7.69 6.17
CA ARG A 23 -3.43 8.37 7.45
C ARG A 23 -2.48 7.57 8.34
N LEU A 24 -2.64 6.25 8.39
CA LEU A 24 -1.74 5.36 9.12
C LEU A 24 -0.32 5.43 8.55
N LEU A 25 -0.16 5.30 7.23
CA LEU A 25 1.14 5.40 6.55
C LEU A 25 1.82 6.74 6.88
N THR A 26 1.08 7.84 6.78
CA THR A 26 1.60 9.18 7.11
C THR A 26 2.08 9.26 8.56
N VAL A 27 1.26 8.81 9.52
CA VAL A 27 1.60 8.90 10.96
C VAL A 27 2.74 7.95 11.33
N LEU A 28 2.74 6.73 10.80
CA LEU A 28 3.78 5.73 11.06
C LEU A 28 5.11 6.14 10.43
N GLY A 29 5.09 6.65 9.20
CA GLY A 29 6.27 7.21 8.53
C GLY A 29 6.88 8.36 9.31
N ARG A 30 6.07 9.29 9.84
CA ARG A 30 6.52 10.37 10.73
C ARG A 30 7.17 9.86 12.04
N ARG A 31 6.89 8.62 12.44
CA ARG A 31 7.50 7.96 13.60
C ARG A 31 8.71 7.09 13.24
N GLY A 32 9.18 7.15 11.99
CA GLY A 32 10.32 6.35 11.50
C GLY A 32 9.97 4.88 11.26
N VAL A 33 8.70 4.51 11.26
CA VAL A 33 8.26 3.14 10.97
C VAL A 33 8.12 2.95 9.46
N ARG A 34 8.87 2.00 8.90
CA ARG A 34 8.72 1.59 7.51
C ARG A 34 7.54 0.64 7.36
N VAL A 35 6.60 0.99 6.48
CA VAL A 35 5.38 0.21 6.26
C VAL A 35 5.25 -0.09 4.78
N SER A 36 5.08 -1.37 4.44
CA SER A 36 4.67 -1.82 3.10
C SER A 36 3.19 -2.19 3.12
N THR A 37 2.52 -2.06 1.97
CA THR A 37 1.09 -2.41 1.87
C THR A 37 0.87 -3.54 0.89
N ILE A 38 -0.11 -4.40 1.20
CA ILE A 38 -0.58 -5.45 0.31
C ILE A 38 -2.06 -5.20 0.03
N LYS A 39 -2.41 -5.10 -1.25
CA LYS A 39 -3.78 -4.95 -1.71
C LYS A 39 -4.20 -6.16 -2.53
N HIS A 40 -5.32 -6.76 -2.15
CA HIS A 40 -6.02 -7.68 -3.03
C HIS A 40 -6.82 -6.90 -4.08
N ALA A 41 -6.66 -7.25 -5.36
CA ALA A 41 -7.31 -6.60 -6.48
C ALA A 41 -8.14 -7.59 -7.30
N HIS A 42 -9.17 -7.07 -7.98
CA HIS A 42 -9.89 -7.81 -9.01
C HIS A 42 -8.97 -8.12 -10.20
N HIS A 43 -9.34 -9.11 -11.01
CA HIS A 43 -8.60 -9.46 -12.23
C HIS A 43 -8.41 -8.24 -13.15
N GLY A 44 -7.25 -8.16 -13.81
CA GLY A 44 -7.00 -7.10 -14.79
C GLY A 44 -6.75 -5.70 -14.21
N PHE A 45 -6.19 -5.59 -12.99
CA PHE A 45 -5.94 -4.29 -12.36
C PHE A 45 -4.79 -3.47 -12.99
N ASP A 46 -5.02 -2.22 -13.33
CA ASP A 46 -3.94 -1.29 -13.66
C ASP A 46 -3.29 -0.74 -12.39
N ILE A 47 -1.97 -0.59 -12.42
CA ILE A 47 -1.16 -0.24 -11.26
C ILE A 47 -0.82 1.25 -11.30
N ASP A 48 -0.71 1.84 -10.10
CA ASP A 48 -0.23 3.20 -9.87
C ASP A 48 -0.92 4.31 -10.67
N ARG A 49 -2.21 4.13 -11.01
CA ARG A 49 -3.01 5.21 -11.59
C ARG A 49 -3.39 6.24 -10.53
N PRO A 50 -3.23 7.55 -10.79
CA PRO A 50 -3.66 8.61 -9.87
C PRO A 50 -5.06 8.38 -9.32
N GLY A 51 -5.21 8.53 -8.00
CA GLY A 51 -6.47 8.34 -7.28
C GLY A 51 -6.88 6.88 -6.99
N LYS A 52 -6.20 5.86 -7.54
CA LYS A 52 -6.42 4.45 -7.16
C LYS A 52 -5.66 4.10 -5.89
N ASP A 53 -6.11 3.05 -5.18
CA ASP A 53 -5.54 2.70 -3.88
C ASP A 53 -4.02 2.48 -3.88
N SER A 54 -3.47 1.83 -4.91
CA SER A 54 -2.02 1.58 -4.99
C SER A 54 -1.22 2.88 -5.10
N TRP A 55 -1.69 3.81 -5.95
CA TRP A 55 -1.11 5.15 -6.05
C TRP A 55 -1.26 5.93 -4.76
N ARG A 56 -2.43 5.87 -4.12
CA ARG A 56 -2.71 6.54 -2.85
C ARG A 56 -1.81 6.04 -1.73
N HIS A 57 -1.60 4.72 -1.63
CA HIS A 57 -0.69 4.15 -0.62
C HIS A 57 0.76 4.57 -0.86
N ARG A 58 1.23 4.53 -2.12
CA ARG A 58 2.58 4.99 -2.50
C ARG A 58 2.78 6.47 -2.14
N ALA A 59 1.86 7.32 -2.59
CA ALA A 59 1.89 8.76 -2.31
C ALA A 59 1.82 9.10 -0.81
N ALA A 60 1.18 8.24 0.00
CA ALA A 60 1.14 8.38 1.45
C ALA A 60 2.42 7.88 2.18
N GLY A 61 3.42 7.40 1.45
CA GLY A 61 4.72 6.98 1.99
C GLY A 61 4.85 5.49 2.28
N ALA A 62 4.04 4.63 1.64
CA ALA A 62 4.30 3.19 1.68
C ALA A 62 5.67 2.89 1.06
N ARG A 63 6.51 2.12 1.77
CA ARG A 63 7.84 1.72 1.29
C ARG A 63 7.78 0.87 0.04
N GLU A 64 6.82 -0.06 0.05
CA GLU A 64 6.46 -0.90 -1.07
C GLU A 64 4.94 -1.06 -1.15
N VAL A 65 4.42 -1.24 -2.36
CA VAL A 65 3.01 -1.51 -2.61
C VAL A 65 2.89 -2.76 -3.47
N LEU A 66 2.47 -3.86 -2.84
CA LEU A 66 2.12 -5.09 -3.54
C LEU A 66 0.63 -5.04 -3.90
N VAL A 67 0.33 -5.21 -5.18
CA VAL A 67 -1.03 -5.43 -5.65
C VAL A 67 -1.12 -6.84 -6.21
N ALA A 68 -2.01 -7.66 -5.67
CA ALA A 68 -2.14 -9.07 -6.03
C ALA A 68 -3.58 -9.44 -6.38
N SER A 69 -3.74 -10.21 -7.45
CA SER A 69 -4.97 -10.89 -7.83
C SER A 69 -4.69 -12.38 -8.01
N GLY A 70 -5.71 -13.18 -8.33
CA GLY A 70 -5.52 -14.61 -8.59
C GLY A 70 -4.68 -14.94 -9.84
N THR A 71 -4.51 -13.99 -10.77
CA THR A 71 -3.83 -14.25 -12.06
C THR A 71 -2.55 -13.45 -12.26
N ARG A 72 -2.35 -12.37 -11.51
CA ARG A 72 -1.15 -11.54 -11.58
C ARG A 72 -0.92 -10.78 -10.28
N TRP A 73 0.33 -10.44 -10.04
CA TRP A 73 0.75 -9.52 -8.99
C TRP A 73 1.78 -8.55 -9.56
N ALA A 74 1.93 -7.38 -8.93
CA ALA A 74 3.13 -6.57 -9.10
C ALA A 74 3.47 -5.82 -7.82
N LEU A 75 4.76 -5.57 -7.66
CA LEU A 75 5.37 -4.90 -6.53
C LEU A 75 5.95 -3.57 -7.00
N LEU A 76 5.54 -2.48 -6.37
CA LEU A 76 6.18 -1.18 -6.53
C LEU A 76 7.14 -0.95 -5.38
N HIS A 77 8.33 -0.49 -5.72
CA HIS A 77 9.41 -0.18 -4.80
C HIS A 77 9.99 1.18 -5.18
N GLU A 78 10.03 2.11 -4.24
CA GLU A 78 10.76 3.37 -4.46
C GLU A 78 12.26 3.10 -4.35
N ALA A 79 13.02 3.49 -5.37
CA ALA A 79 14.47 3.47 -5.28
C ALA A 79 14.94 4.43 -4.17
N PRO A 80 16.09 4.16 -3.51
CA PRO A 80 16.72 5.17 -2.66
C PRO A 80 16.98 6.44 -3.48
N ASP A 81 16.76 7.62 -2.90
CA ASP A 81 17.06 8.89 -3.57
C ASP A 81 18.54 8.92 -3.98
N GLY A 82 18.82 8.84 -5.30
CA GLY A 82 20.20 8.84 -5.80
C GLY A 82 20.48 8.09 -7.11
N GLU A 83 19.49 7.89 -7.98
CA GLU A 83 19.72 7.46 -9.38
C GLU A 83 19.02 8.41 -10.35
#